data_AF-A0A2S8ERS1-F1
#
_entry.id   AF-A0A2S8ERS1-F1
#
_cell.length_a   1.000
_cell.length_b   1.000
_cell.length_c   1.000
_cell.angle_alpha   90.00
_cell.angle_beta   90.00
_cell.angle_gamma   90.00
#
_symmetry.space_group_name_H-M   'P 1'
#
loop_
_entity.id
_entity.type
_entity.pdbx_description
1 polymer ?
#
loop_
_entity_poly.entity_id
_entity_poly.type
_entity_poly.pdbx_seq_one_letter_code
_entity_poly.pdbx_strand_id
1 'polypeptide(L)'
;MRFGFVRKRLELKRVVRKYGFLMQNGLWRVEGRYLYRPGGGAGDFARFFEAYHRPVSPAPPSPRERARGWVRKLLGLDRMVILGRGKAARASAVYVTRTQGLKFFDFRAGEVLTTTSRAEWRSYCACKRLALFRYFDTPDAALIDSPAGPLRREALVSAPPLSLLEPQTRLEAVERIVAAYLRYITEHREPPRPELIMACYDEVGTRLPRGERAQYLRYRDAVADLARRYAFVKTHLDFNIANLLYDARDEGRTWLLDIDSAGLSMPSLFDLINLALNEVYADGDLLILDNLLNGRLQAPFAQAVSAAVIDPAPGDGRTAIFVNFVMRESARATERLFGISPVPERTLKHWKQFEERISWW
;
A
#
# COMPACT_ATOMS: atom_id res chain seq x y z
N MET A 1 49.46 36.40 6.39
CA MET A 1 48.89 35.74 7.57
C MET A 1 48.13 34.48 7.14
N ARG A 2 48.22 33.39 7.90
CA ARG A 2 47.38 32.19 7.70
C ARG A 2 46.12 32.33 8.57
N PHE A 3 44.93 32.20 7.99
CA PHE A 3 43.71 31.95 8.77
C PHE A 3 43.36 30.46 8.68
N GLY A 4 43.35 29.79 9.83
CA GLY A 4 43.28 28.34 9.92
C GLY A 4 41.88 27.77 9.68
N PHE A 5 41.83 26.58 9.08
CA PHE A 5 40.62 25.77 9.00
C PHE A 5 40.18 25.33 10.40
N VAL A 6 39.05 25.86 10.90
CA VAL A 6 38.34 25.25 12.04
C VAL A 6 37.59 24.01 11.54
N ARG A 7 38.30 22.88 11.49
CA ARG A 7 37.79 21.58 11.06
C ARG A 7 36.88 20.94 12.13
N LYS A 8 35.74 21.57 12.45
CA LYS A 8 34.70 20.92 13.28
C LYS A 8 34.12 19.74 12.50
N ARG A 9 34.51 18.52 12.89
CA ARG A 9 33.80 17.28 12.50
C ARG A 9 32.35 17.40 12.96
N LEU A 10 31.43 17.59 12.02
CA LEU A 10 30.03 17.25 12.25
C LEU A 10 29.93 15.73 12.31
N GLU A 11 29.73 15.18 13.51
CA GLU A 11 29.27 13.81 13.64
C GLU A 11 27.88 13.70 13.02
N LEU A 12 27.82 13.13 11.82
CA LEU A 12 26.59 12.62 11.24
C LEU A 12 26.12 11.42 12.05
N LYS A 13 25.41 11.67 13.15
CA LYS A 13 24.61 10.64 13.81
C LYS A 13 23.67 10.04 12.76
N ARG A 14 23.93 8.78 12.40
CA ARG A 14 23.18 8.01 11.41
C ARG A 14 21.77 7.75 11.96
N VAL A 15 20.86 8.71 11.79
CA VAL A 15 19.44 8.47 12.05
C VAL A 15 18.97 7.47 11.00
N VAL A 16 18.66 6.27 11.45
CA VAL A 16 18.17 5.15 10.64
C VAL A 16 17.00 5.63 9.77
N ARG A 17 17.03 5.31 8.47
CA ARG A 17 16.02 5.75 7.49
C ARG A 17 14.70 4.97 7.71
N LYS A 18 13.95 5.34 8.75
CA LYS A 18 12.64 4.75 9.11
C LYS A 18 11.59 4.77 7.98
N TYR A 19 11.80 5.46 6.86
CA TYR A 19 10.78 5.57 5.81
C TYR A 19 11.32 5.20 4.42
N GLY A 20 12.30 4.28 4.37
CA GLY A 20 12.92 3.79 3.12
C GLY A 20 11.93 3.27 2.08
N PHE A 21 10.92 2.51 2.52
CA PHE A 21 9.91 1.89 1.65
C PHE A 21 8.99 2.93 0.97
N LEU A 22 8.57 3.99 1.68
CA LEU A 22 7.80 5.10 1.07
C LEU A 22 8.57 5.82 -0.04
N MET A 23 9.90 5.84 0.02
CA MET A 23 10.73 6.50 -0.99
C MET A 23 10.89 5.69 -2.29
N GLN A 24 10.54 4.40 -2.33
CA GLN A 24 10.64 3.59 -3.55
C GLN A 24 9.54 3.90 -4.59
N ASN A 25 8.40 4.45 -4.15
CA ASN A 25 7.24 4.75 -5.01
C ASN A 25 6.93 6.26 -5.15
N GLY A 26 7.93 7.13 -4.97
CA GLY A 26 7.85 8.56 -5.35
C GLY A 26 7.52 9.53 -4.21
N LEU A 27 8.46 9.75 -3.30
CA LEU A 27 8.32 10.71 -2.20
C LEU A 27 9.56 11.62 -2.04
N TRP A 28 9.32 12.89 -1.70
CA TRP A 28 10.23 14.02 -1.85
C TRP A 28 10.15 14.91 -0.58
N ARG A 29 11.24 15.57 -0.14
CA ARG A 29 11.29 16.30 1.17
C ARG A 29 11.26 17.82 1.01
N VAL A 30 10.58 18.49 1.94
CA VAL A 30 10.68 19.94 2.18
C VAL A 30 11.54 20.21 3.44
N GLU A 31 12.11 21.40 3.58
CA GLU A 31 13.15 21.71 4.58
C GLU A 31 14.45 20.86 4.44
N GLY A 32 14.78 20.34 3.24
CA GLY A 32 16.18 20.01 2.86
C GLY A 32 16.57 18.58 2.42
N ARG A 33 15.77 17.85 1.61
CA ARG A 33 16.27 16.74 0.73
C ARG A 33 15.43 16.64 -0.55
N TYR A 34 16.08 16.16 -1.60
CA TYR A 34 15.60 15.48 -2.80
C TYR A 34 14.38 16.02 -3.58
N LEU A 35 14.80 16.74 -4.62
CA LEU A 35 14.34 16.79 -6.01
C LEU A 35 14.08 15.40 -6.71
N TYR A 36 14.38 15.31 -8.02
CA TYR A 36 13.56 14.61 -9.06
C TYR A 36 14.09 13.32 -9.74
N ARG A 37 13.18 12.40 -10.15
CA ARG A 37 13.38 11.46 -11.28
C ARG A 37 12.54 11.85 -12.52
N PRO A 38 13.14 12.28 -13.64
CA PRO A 38 12.46 12.51 -14.91
C PRO A 38 11.81 11.25 -15.48
N GLY A 39 10.65 11.39 -16.14
CA GLY A 39 10.03 10.35 -16.98
C GLY A 39 8.66 9.82 -16.55
N GLY A 40 8.12 10.23 -15.39
CA GLY A 40 6.72 9.96 -15.03
C GLY A 40 5.75 10.89 -15.76
N GLY A 41 4.61 10.38 -16.22
CA GLY A 41 3.60 11.16 -16.98
C GLY A 41 3.11 12.39 -16.19
N ALA A 42 3.42 13.59 -16.70
CA ALA A 42 3.43 14.82 -15.89
C ALA A 42 2.29 15.81 -16.17
N GLY A 43 1.18 15.36 -16.76
CA GLY A 43 0.10 16.25 -17.25
C GLY A 43 -0.62 17.05 -16.16
N ASP A 44 -0.81 16.48 -14.98
CA ASP A 44 -1.69 17.06 -13.95
C ASP A 44 -0.93 17.77 -12.83
N PHE A 45 0.30 17.33 -12.52
CA PHE A 45 1.18 18.08 -11.60
C PHE A 45 1.57 19.45 -12.19
N ALA A 46 1.77 19.55 -13.51
CA ALA A 46 2.02 20.83 -14.18
C ALA A 46 0.82 21.78 -14.06
N ARG A 47 -0.39 21.30 -14.36
CA ARG A 47 -1.63 22.10 -14.26
C ARG A 47 -1.98 22.49 -12.82
N PHE A 48 -1.75 21.61 -11.84
CA PHE A 48 -1.90 21.93 -10.42
C PHE A 48 -0.87 22.99 -9.97
N PHE A 49 0.38 22.86 -10.42
CA PHE A 49 1.44 23.83 -10.13
C PHE A 49 1.09 25.22 -10.71
N GLU A 50 0.65 25.30 -11.96
CA GLU A 50 0.22 26.56 -12.60
C GLU A 50 -1.02 27.19 -11.92
N ALA A 51 -1.99 26.38 -11.49
CA ALA A 51 -3.19 26.89 -10.81
C ALA A 51 -2.90 27.50 -9.43
N TYR A 52 -1.91 26.96 -8.69
CA TYR A 52 -1.52 27.47 -7.37
C TYR A 52 -0.39 28.52 -7.40
N HIS A 53 0.55 28.44 -8.36
CA HIS A 53 1.53 29.49 -8.60
C HIS A 53 0.94 30.58 -9.51
N ARG A 54 0.02 31.40 -8.97
CA ARG A 54 -0.10 32.77 -9.49
C ARG A 54 1.19 33.52 -9.15
N PRO A 55 1.98 33.99 -10.12
CA PRO A 55 3.00 34.99 -9.84
C PRO A 55 2.27 36.28 -9.45
N VAL A 56 2.16 36.54 -8.15
CA VAL A 56 1.93 37.90 -7.66
C VAL A 56 3.19 38.66 -8.03
N SER A 57 3.16 39.47 -9.09
CA SER A 57 4.29 40.30 -9.52
C SER A 57 4.79 41.14 -8.35
N PRO A 58 5.94 40.82 -7.72
CA PRO A 58 6.41 41.56 -6.56
C PRO A 58 7.13 42.82 -7.03
N ALA A 59 7.09 43.87 -6.21
CA ALA A 59 8.08 44.95 -6.31
C ALA A 59 9.51 44.36 -6.27
N PRO A 60 10.50 44.98 -6.95
CA PRO A 60 11.84 44.43 -7.04
C PRO A 60 12.45 44.20 -5.64
N PRO A 61 12.89 42.98 -5.31
CA PRO A 61 13.27 42.62 -3.95
C PRO A 61 14.45 43.45 -3.44
N SER A 62 14.43 43.79 -2.16
CA SER A 62 15.53 44.50 -1.49
C SER A 62 16.82 43.67 -1.52
N PRO A 63 18.01 44.27 -1.37
CA PRO A 63 19.27 43.51 -1.33
C PRO A 63 19.29 42.41 -0.25
N ARG A 64 18.62 42.64 0.88
CA ARG A 64 18.49 41.68 1.99
C ARG A 64 17.58 40.50 1.63
N GLU A 65 16.55 40.73 0.83
CA GLU A 65 15.68 39.68 0.28
C GLU A 65 16.35 38.93 -0.87
N ARG A 66 17.14 39.59 -1.72
CA ARG A 66 17.98 38.91 -2.73
C ARG A 66 19.01 38.00 -2.08
N ALA A 67 19.66 38.44 -1.00
CA ALA A 67 20.59 37.60 -0.24
C ALA A 67 19.87 36.41 0.41
N ARG A 68 18.71 36.62 1.05
CA ARG A 68 17.87 35.53 1.58
C ARG A 68 17.37 34.60 0.48
N GLY A 69 17.00 35.12 -0.69
CA GLY A 69 16.59 34.35 -1.86
C GLY A 69 17.74 33.50 -2.41
N TRP A 70 18.95 34.06 -2.54
CA TRP A 70 20.14 33.29 -2.93
C TRP A 70 20.48 32.18 -1.92
N VAL A 71 20.41 32.47 -0.62
CA VAL A 71 20.60 31.47 0.43
C VAL A 71 19.50 30.40 0.38
N ARG A 72 18.23 30.77 0.18
CA ARG A 72 17.13 29.81 0.00
C ARG A 72 17.30 28.96 -1.25
N LYS A 73 17.73 29.54 -2.37
CA LYS A 73 17.98 28.85 -3.64
C LYS A 73 19.18 27.89 -3.57
N LEU A 74 20.26 28.28 -2.89
CA LEU A 74 21.41 27.42 -2.56
C LEU A 74 21.04 26.27 -1.59
N LEU A 75 20.10 26.51 -0.67
CA LEU A 75 19.62 25.51 0.29
C LEU A 75 18.38 24.73 -0.19
N GLY A 76 17.86 25.00 -1.39
CA GLY A 76 16.68 24.34 -1.96
C GLY A 76 15.34 24.64 -1.28
N LEU A 77 15.20 25.78 -0.62
CA LEU A 77 14.05 26.15 0.25
C LEU A 77 12.89 26.85 -0.47
N ASP A 78 12.93 27.02 -1.79
CA ASP A 78 12.04 27.94 -2.53
C ASP A 78 10.75 27.31 -3.10
N ARG A 79 10.35 26.07 -2.73
CA ARG A 79 9.13 25.44 -3.30
C ARG A 79 8.22 24.70 -2.31
N MET A 80 6.92 24.88 -2.58
CA MET A 80 5.70 24.31 -1.96
C MET A 80 5.29 24.82 -0.57
N VAL A 81 4.39 25.82 -0.59
CA VAL A 81 3.41 26.13 0.46
C VAL A 81 2.02 26.09 -0.20
N ILE A 82 1.03 25.43 0.41
CA ILE A 82 -0.32 25.32 -0.16
C ILE A 82 -1.22 26.37 0.51
N LEU A 83 -1.50 27.44 -0.23
CA LEU A 83 -2.29 28.56 0.26
C LEU A 83 -3.77 28.36 -0.06
N GLY A 84 -4.50 27.76 0.88
CA GLY A 84 -5.96 27.90 0.96
C GLY A 84 -6.37 29.28 1.46
N ARG A 85 -7.56 29.77 1.05
CA ARG A 85 -8.08 31.07 1.49
C ARG A 85 -8.28 31.10 3.02
N GLY A 86 -7.42 31.83 3.74
CA GLY A 86 -7.63 32.22 5.14
C GLY A 86 -6.65 31.62 6.17
N LYS A 87 -6.20 30.38 5.99
CA LYS A 87 -5.13 29.76 6.81
C LYS A 87 -4.25 28.88 5.94
N ALA A 88 -2.93 29.03 6.04
CA ALA A 88 -1.97 28.29 5.24
C ALA A 88 -1.88 26.82 5.71
N ALA A 89 -2.23 25.88 4.84
CA ALA A 89 -1.91 24.47 5.05
C ALA A 89 -0.42 24.28 4.77
N ARG A 90 0.32 23.74 5.75
CA ARG A 90 1.73 23.42 5.58
C ARG A 90 1.83 21.98 5.11
N ALA A 91 2.78 21.68 4.24
CA ALA A 91 3.06 20.32 3.81
C ALA A 91 4.56 20.08 4.01
N SER A 92 4.90 19.08 4.80
CA SER A 92 6.28 18.65 5.05
C SER A 92 6.76 17.65 3.99
N ALA A 93 5.83 16.92 3.38
CA ALA A 93 6.08 15.98 2.29
C ALA A 93 4.87 15.91 1.35
N VAL A 94 5.11 15.52 0.10
CA VAL A 94 4.09 15.35 -0.95
C VAL A 94 4.31 14.03 -1.68
N TYR A 95 3.22 13.33 -1.95
CA TYR A 95 3.16 12.04 -2.62
C TYR A 95 2.12 12.08 -3.75
N VAL A 96 2.41 11.40 -4.86
CA VAL A 96 1.44 11.20 -5.95
C VAL A 96 0.91 9.77 -5.83
N THR A 97 -0.40 9.60 -5.66
CA THR A 97 -1.03 8.28 -5.59
C THR A 97 -0.97 7.57 -6.94
N ARG A 98 -1.20 6.26 -6.93
CA ARG A 98 -1.40 5.46 -8.15
C ARG A 98 -2.51 6.01 -9.05
N THR A 99 -3.53 6.62 -8.45
CA THR A 99 -4.65 7.30 -9.12
C THR A 99 -4.36 8.75 -9.55
N GLN A 100 -3.09 9.18 -9.48
CA GLN A 100 -2.60 10.55 -9.79
C GLN A 100 -3.10 11.67 -8.86
N GLY A 101 -3.81 11.34 -7.78
CA GLY A 101 -4.11 12.28 -6.70
C GLY A 101 -2.86 12.68 -5.92
N LEU A 102 -2.87 13.85 -5.30
CA LEU A 102 -1.78 14.35 -4.47
C LEU A 102 -2.14 14.19 -2.98
N LYS A 103 -1.30 13.47 -2.22
CA LYS A 103 -1.35 13.42 -0.74
C LYS A 103 -0.30 14.39 -0.17
N PHE A 104 -0.72 15.31 0.69
CA PHE A 104 0.11 16.31 1.36
C PHE A 104 0.16 16.00 2.86
N PHE A 105 1.35 15.79 3.42
CA PHE A 105 1.53 15.38 4.81
C PHE A 105 1.99 16.56 5.68
N ASP A 106 1.22 16.94 6.68
CA ASP A 106 1.65 17.89 7.72
C ASP A 106 1.99 17.14 9.03
N PHE A 107 3.27 16.78 9.19
CA PHE A 107 3.76 16.15 10.42
C PHE A 107 3.67 17.05 11.66
N ARG A 108 3.45 18.37 11.51
CA ARG A 108 3.30 19.29 12.65
C ARG A 108 1.84 19.49 13.06
N ALA A 109 0.92 19.50 12.09
CA ALA A 109 -0.52 19.52 12.38
C ALA A 109 -1.08 18.12 12.71
N GLY A 110 -0.39 17.05 12.30
CA GLY A 110 -0.90 15.68 12.44
C GLY A 110 -2.00 15.36 11.44
N GLU A 111 -1.93 15.91 10.23
CA GLU A 111 -2.96 15.77 9.19
C GLU A 111 -2.37 15.36 7.83
N VAL A 112 -3.18 14.69 7.02
CA VAL A 112 -2.94 14.39 5.60
C VAL A 112 -4.07 15.03 4.79
N LEU A 113 -3.73 15.74 3.71
CA LEU A 113 -4.69 16.28 2.75
C LEU A 113 -4.53 15.55 1.41
N THR A 114 -5.56 14.87 0.95
CA THR A 114 -5.58 14.13 -0.32
C THR A 114 -6.48 14.88 -1.32
N THR A 115 -6.00 15.22 -2.51
CA THR A 115 -6.86 15.80 -3.56
C THR A 115 -7.93 14.81 -3.98
N THR A 116 -9.17 15.27 -4.16
CA THR A 116 -10.30 14.39 -4.48
C THR A 116 -11.39 15.14 -5.26
N SER A 117 -12.47 14.44 -5.57
CA SER A 117 -13.70 14.93 -6.15
C SER A 117 -14.90 14.54 -5.27
N ARG A 118 -16.07 15.17 -5.50
CA ARG A 118 -17.32 14.77 -4.81
C ARG A 118 -17.83 13.39 -5.23
N ALA A 119 -17.32 12.83 -6.34
CA ALA A 119 -17.61 11.45 -6.73
C ALA A 119 -16.77 10.45 -5.93
N GLU A 120 -15.45 10.65 -5.91
CA GLU A 120 -14.50 9.82 -5.13
C GLU A 120 -14.80 9.88 -3.63
N TRP A 121 -15.11 11.05 -3.07
CA TRP A 121 -15.52 11.17 -1.66
C TRP A 121 -16.75 10.31 -1.32
N ARG A 122 -17.74 10.22 -2.23
CA ARG A 122 -18.90 9.34 -2.04
C ARG A 122 -18.50 7.86 -2.12
N SER A 123 -17.57 7.52 -3.02
CA SER A 123 -17.00 6.16 -3.10
C SER A 123 -16.27 5.78 -1.81
N TYR A 124 -15.37 6.64 -1.32
CA TYR A 124 -14.66 6.48 -0.05
C TYR A 124 -15.62 6.29 1.14
N CYS A 125 -16.68 7.10 1.22
CA CYS A 125 -17.72 6.96 2.25
C CYS A 125 -18.51 5.65 2.14
N ALA A 126 -18.68 5.11 0.93
CA ALA A 126 -19.28 3.80 0.73
C ALA A 126 -18.32 2.67 1.13
N CYS A 127 -17.03 2.77 0.78
CA CYS A 127 -15.99 1.83 1.19
C CYS A 127 -15.93 1.73 2.73
N LYS A 128 -15.90 2.85 3.47
CA LYS A 128 -15.92 2.83 4.96
C LYS A 128 -17.10 2.09 5.61
N ARG A 129 -18.18 1.80 4.87
CA ARG A 129 -19.35 1.04 5.38
C ARG A 129 -19.20 -0.47 5.22
N LEU A 130 -18.20 -0.95 4.49
CA LEU A 130 -17.90 -2.38 4.36
C LEU A 130 -17.58 -2.98 5.73
N ALA A 131 -18.12 -4.17 6.00
CA ALA A 131 -17.98 -4.81 7.31
C ALA A 131 -16.53 -5.07 7.73
N LEU A 132 -15.60 -5.24 6.77
CA LEU A 132 -14.16 -5.38 7.02
C LEU A 132 -13.59 -4.24 7.90
N PHE A 133 -14.05 -3.01 7.73
CA PHE A 133 -13.59 -1.84 8.50
C PHE A 133 -14.15 -1.75 9.92
N ARG A 134 -14.90 -2.77 10.38
CA ARG A 134 -15.27 -2.93 11.79
C ARG A 134 -14.21 -3.71 12.60
N TYR A 135 -13.24 -4.31 11.90
CA TYR A 135 -12.21 -5.18 12.48
C TYR A 135 -10.82 -4.52 12.49
N PHE A 136 -10.68 -3.33 11.89
CA PHE A 136 -9.45 -2.56 11.79
C PHE A 136 -9.76 -1.07 11.99
N ASP A 137 -8.89 -0.36 12.68
CA ASP A 137 -9.00 1.09 12.84
C ASP A 137 -8.80 1.79 11.49
N THR A 138 -9.57 2.84 11.21
CA THR A 138 -9.37 3.68 10.01
C THR A 138 -9.23 5.14 10.42
N PRO A 139 -8.32 5.93 9.80
CA PRO A 139 -8.18 7.34 10.12
C PRO A 139 -9.48 8.09 9.87
N ASP A 140 -9.92 8.93 10.82
CA ASP A 140 -11.06 9.83 10.58
C ASP A 140 -10.78 10.73 9.37
N ALA A 141 -11.83 10.96 8.58
CA ALA A 141 -11.75 11.69 7.33
C ALA A 141 -12.91 12.65 7.15
N ALA A 142 -12.63 13.83 6.57
CA ALA A 142 -13.63 14.83 6.22
C ALA A 142 -13.36 15.42 4.85
N LEU A 143 -14.41 15.71 4.08
CA LEU A 143 -14.31 16.55 2.90
C LEU A 143 -14.18 18.01 3.32
N ILE A 144 -13.17 18.71 2.80
CA ILE A 144 -13.03 20.16 2.90
C ILE A 144 -13.00 20.77 1.50
N ASP A 145 -13.69 21.89 1.30
CA ASP A 145 -13.65 22.63 0.04
C ASP A 145 -12.48 23.62 0.05
N SER A 146 -11.70 23.66 -1.04
CA SER A 146 -10.58 24.59 -1.22
C SER A 146 -10.68 25.34 -2.56
N PRO A 147 -9.94 26.45 -2.76
CA PRO A 147 -9.99 27.22 -4.01
C PRO A 147 -9.62 26.46 -5.29
N ALA A 148 -8.92 25.32 -5.20
CA ALA A 148 -8.59 24.47 -6.34
C ALA A 148 -9.39 23.17 -6.40
N GLY A 149 -10.50 23.08 -5.66
CA GLY A 149 -11.34 21.90 -5.56
C GLY A 149 -11.33 21.25 -4.17
N PRO A 150 -12.10 20.17 -3.99
CA PRO A 150 -12.22 19.53 -2.68
C PRO A 150 -11.00 18.69 -2.33
N LEU A 151 -10.69 18.63 -1.03
CA LEU A 151 -9.65 17.79 -0.45
C LEU A 151 -10.30 16.86 0.58
N ARG A 152 -9.85 15.61 0.63
CA ARG A 152 -10.09 14.71 1.75
C ARG A 152 -9.04 14.99 2.82
N ARG A 153 -9.44 15.45 3.99
CA ARG A 153 -8.57 15.63 5.16
C ARG A 153 -8.67 14.40 6.05
N GLU A 154 -7.54 13.80 6.36
CA GLU A 154 -7.39 12.60 7.18
C GLU A 154 -6.44 12.88 8.36
N ALA A 155 -6.67 12.23 9.50
CA ALA A 155 -5.71 12.27 10.61
C ALA A 155 -4.42 11.52 10.22
N LEU A 156 -3.26 12.09 10.55
CA LEU A 156 -1.98 11.39 10.40
C LEU A 156 -1.78 10.43 11.58
N VAL A 157 -1.92 9.13 11.32
CA VAL A 157 -1.65 8.09 12.30
C VAL A 157 -0.14 7.98 12.57
N SER A 158 0.24 8.00 13.85
CA SER A 158 1.64 7.98 14.32
C SER A 158 2.25 6.58 14.47
N ALA A 159 1.43 5.53 14.35
CA ALA A 159 1.84 4.14 14.48
C ALA A 159 2.86 3.72 13.38
N PRO A 160 3.81 2.83 13.68
CA PRO A 160 4.73 2.31 12.67
C PRO A 160 4.04 1.30 11.73
N PRO A 161 4.35 1.31 10.42
CA PRO A 161 4.00 0.23 9.51
C PRO A 161 4.67 -1.09 9.89
N LEU A 162 4.02 -2.22 9.58
CA LEU A 162 4.52 -3.56 9.90
C LEU A 162 5.95 -3.82 9.41
N SER A 163 6.29 -3.31 8.21
CA SER A 163 7.62 -3.40 7.59
C SER A 163 8.78 -2.82 8.42
N LEU A 164 8.49 -1.95 9.40
CA LEU A 164 9.49 -1.34 10.30
C LEU A 164 9.52 -1.94 11.70
N LEU A 165 8.61 -2.87 12.01
CA LEU A 165 8.63 -3.57 13.28
C LEU A 165 9.78 -4.57 13.30
N GLU A 166 10.37 -4.75 14.48
CA GLU A 166 11.28 -5.86 14.77
C GLU A 166 10.58 -7.20 14.52
N PRO A 167 11.27 -8.26 14.07
CA PRO A 167 10.65 -9.49 13.58
C PRO A 167 9.61 -10.10 14.53
N GLN A 168 9.93 -10.19 15.83
CA GLN A 168 9.04 -10.75 16.85
C GLN A 168 7.75 -9.92 17.02
N THR A 169 7.87 -8.59 17.11
CA THR A 169 6.72 -7.68 17.20
C THR A 169 5.90 -7.65 15.91
N ARG A 170 6.55 -7.83 14.75
CA ARG A 170 5.84 -7.97 13.45
C ARG A 170 4.97 -9.22 13.45
N LEU A 171 5.49 -10.35 13.92
CA LEU A 171 4.71 -11.59 14.02
C LEU A 171 3.56 -11.48 15.03
N GLU A 172 3.75 -10.77 16.15
CA GLU A 172 2.67 -10.46 17.12
C GLU A 172 1.56 -9.58 16.51
N ALA A 173 1.93 -8.60 15.70
CA ALA A 173 0.98 -7.78 14.96
C ALA A 173 0.21 -8.62 13.92
N VAL A 174 0.91 -9.46 13.15
CA VAL A 174 0.29 -10.34 12.14
C VAL A 174 -0.64 -11.38 12.79
N GLU A 175 -0.29 -11.93 13.95
CA GLU A 175 -1.15 -12.85 14.70
C GLU A 175 -2.49 -12.20 15.09
N ARG A 176 -2.45 -10.95 15.56
CA ARG A 176 -3.66 -10.16 15.85
C ARG A 176 -4.47 -9.84 14.59
N ILE A 177 -3.81 -9.51 13.49
CA ILE A 177 -4.45 -9.31 12.17
C ILE A 177 -5.15 -10.58 11.71
N VAL A 178 -4.50 -11.75 11.82
CA VAL A 178 -5.09 -13.06 11.48
C VAL A 178 -6.30 -13.34 12.36
N ALA A 179 -6.24 -13.07 13.67
CA ALA A 179 -7.37 -13.27 14.57
C ALA A 179 -8.57 -12.35 14.25
N ALA A 180 -8.32 -11.06 13.99
CA ALA A 180 -9.36 -10.11 13.59
C ALA A 180 -10.00 -10.50 12.24
N TYR A 181 -9.19 -10.91 11.28
CA TYR A 181 -9.64 -11.29 9.94
C TYR A 181 -10.31 -12.68 9.91
N LEU A 182 -9.90 -13.63 10.75
CA LEU A 182 -10.59 -14.91 10.98
C LEU A 182 -12.05 -14.69 11.42
N ARG A 183 -12.26 -13.76 12.36
CA ARG A 183 -13.62 -13.35 12.76
C ARG A 183 -14.39 -12.75 11.59
N TYR A 184 -13.76 -11.84 10.83
CA TYR A 184 -14.36 -11.25 9.63
C TYR A 184 -14.83 -12.30 8.62
N ILE A 185 -14.01 -13.32 8.31
CA ILE A 185 -14.41 -14.44 7.43
C ILE A 185 -15.61 -15.20 8.02
N THR A 186 -15.53 -15.57 9.29
CA THR A 186 -16.60 -16.34 9.97
C THR A 186 -17.94 -15.62 9.93
N GLU A 187 -17.95 -14.30 10.16
CA GLU A 187 -19.16 -13.48 10.26
C GLU A 187 -19.69 -13.00 8.89
N HIS A 188 -18.85 -12.96 7.83
CA HIS A 188 -19.19 -12.28 6.56
C HIS A 188 -18.85 -13.03 5.27
N ARG A 189 -18.52 -14.33 5.32
CA ARG A 189 -18.24 -15.11 4.10
C ARG A 189 -19.41 -15.20 3.13
N GLU A 190 -19.15 -14.88 1.87
CA GLU A 190 -20.00 -15.11 0.70
C GLU A 190 -19.77 -16.53 0.14
N PRO A 191 -20.74 -17.12 -0.59
CA PRO A 191 -20.56 -18.41 -1.25
C PRO A 191 -19.36 -18.47 -2.22
N PRO A 192 -18.80 -19.66 -2.47
CA PRO A 192 -17.74 -19.86 -3.47
C PRO A 192 -18.13 -19.37 -4.88
N ARG A 193 -17.12 -18.94 -5.64
CA ARG A 193 -17.25 -18.46 -7.04
C ARG A 193 -16.24 -19.19 -7.94
N PRO A 194 -16.39 -20.51 -8.15
CA PRO A 194 -15.41 -21.32 -8.86
C PRO A 194 -15.12 -20.82 -10.27
N GLU A 195 -16.14 -20.31 -10.96
CA GLU A 195 -16.03 -19.74 -12.31
C GLU A 195 -15.08 -18.54 -12.38
N LEU A 196 -15.02 -17.71 -11.33
CA LEU A 196 -14.09 -16.58 -11.27
C LEU A 196 -12.65 -17.03 -11.02
N ILE A 197 -12.43 -17.99 -10.12
CA ILE A 197 -11.09 -18.53 -9.84
C ILE A 197 -10.54 -19.24 -11.08
N MET A 198 -11.33 -20.11 -11.71
CA MET A 198 -10.90 -20.82 -12.93
C MET A 198 -10.69 -19.87 -14.11
N ALA A 199 -11.52 -18.84 -14.26
CA ALA A 199 -11.31 -17.78 -15.23
C ALA A 199 -9.97 -17.05 -15.05
N CYS A 200 -9.59 -16.74 -13.80
CA CYS A 200 -8.30 -16.13 -13.49
C CYS A 200 -7.14 -17.11 -13.74
N TYR A 201 -7.34 -18.39 -13.42
CA TYR A 201 -6.36 -19.45 -13.62
C TYR A 201 -6.03 -19.68 -15.10
N ASP A 202 -7.04 -19.82 -15.95
CA ASP A 202 -6.83 -20.03 -17.38
C ASP A 202 -6.16 -18.79 -18.02
N GLU A 203 -6.53 -17.59 -17.57
CA GLU A 203 -5.97 -16.32 -18.04
C GLU A 203 -4.48 -16.15 -17.68
N VAL A 204 -4.08 -16.44 -16.44
CA VAL A 204 -2.66 -16.42 -16.06
C VAL A 204 -1.89 -17.48 -16.86
N GLY A 205 -2.48 -18.66 -17.05
CA GLY A 205 -1.89 -19.76 -17.82
C GLY A 205 -1.64 -19.45 -19.31
N THR A 206 -2.38 -18.54 -19.94
CA THR A 206 -2.12 -18.14 -21.34
C THR A 206 -0.96 -17.15 -21.49
N ARG A 207 -0.52 -16.51 -20.41
CA ARG A 207 0.60 -15.54 -20.41
C ARG A 207 1.96 -16.18 -20.14
N LEU A 208 1.99 -17.39 -19.60
CA LEU A 208 3.23 -18.11 -19.30
C LEU A 208 3.81 -18.76 -20.58
N PRO A 209 5.14 -18.73 -20.78
CA PRO A 209 5.79 -19.46 -21.87
C PRO A 209 5.59 -20.97 -21.74
N ARG A 210 5.84 -21.72 -22.83
CA ARG A 210 5.50 -23.15 -22.93
C ARG A 210 6.12 -24.03 -21.82
N GLY A 211 7.32 -23.69 -21.33
CA GLY A 211 7.99 -24.43 -20.25
C GLY A 211 7.27 -24.27 -18.92
N GLU A 212 7.19 -23.03 -18.45
CA GLU A 212 6.53 -22.63 -17.20
C GLU A 212 5.05 -23.02 -17.20
N ARG A 213 4.36 -22.86 -18.34
CA ARG A 213 2.94 -23.23 -18.50
C ARG A 213 2.68 -24.72 -18.27
N ALA A 214 3.59 -25.61 -18.64
CA ALA A 214 3.41 -27.05 -18.45
C ALA A 214 3.33 -27.41 -16.96
N GLN A 215 4.19 -26.82 -16.13
CA GLN A 215 4.19 -26.99 -14.69
C GLN A 215 2.99 -26.32 -14.03
N TYR A 216 2.69 -25.07 -14.40
CA TYR A 216 1.51 -24.34 -13.95
C TYR A 216 0.20 -25.14 -14.15
N LEU A 217 0.05 -25.79 -15.31
CA LEU A 217 -1.14 -26.57 -15.65
C LEU A 217 -1.33 -27.85 -14.82
N ARG A 218 -0.28 -28.36 -14.15
CA ARG A 218 -0.39 -29.54 -13.27
C ARG A 218 -1.27 -29.29 -12.04
N TYR A 219 -1.45 -28.03 -11.65
CA TYR A 219 -2.23 -27.64 -10.47
C TYR A 219 -3.72 -27.47 -10.73
N ARG A 220 -4.17 -27.65 -11.98
CA ARG A 220 -5.53 -27.33 -12.41
C ARG A 220 -6.60 -28.02 -11.58
N ASP A 221 -6.44 -29.30 -11.29
CA ASP A 221 -7.47 -30.08 -10.61
C ASP A 221 -7.53 -29.76 -9.10
N ALA A 222 -6.39 -29.48 -8.47
CA ALA A 222 -6.34 -28.98 -7.10
C ALA A 222 -6.96 -27.58 -6.97
N VAL A 223 -6.67 -26.68 -7.92
CA VAL A 223 -7.30 -25.35 -7.99
C VAL A 223 -8.81 -25.48 -8.23
N ALA A 224 -9.24 -26.32 -9.16
CA ALA A 224 -10.65 -26.53 -9.47
C ALA A 224 -11.42 -27.14 -8.30
N ASP A 225 -10.80 -28.05 -7.53
CA ASP A 225 -11.43 -28.59 -6.34
C ASP A 225 -11.60 -27.54 -5.24
N LEU A 226 -10.51 -26.86 -4.85
CA LEU A 226 -10.58 -25.81 -3.84
C LEU A 226 -11.55 -24.71 -4.27
N ALA A 227 -11.56 -24.30 -5.55
CA ALA A 227 -12.42 -23.25 -6.06
C ALA A 227 -13.92 -23.50 -5.85
N ARG A 228 -14.36 -24.77 -5.79
CA ARG A 228 -15.76 -25.14 -5.47
C ARG A 228 -16.12 -24.96 -4.01
N ARG A 229 -15.13 -24.99 -3.11
CA ARG A 229 -15.28 -24.98 -1.64
C ARG A 229 -14.81 -23.68 -0.98
N TYR A 230 -14.02 -22.87 -1.70
CA TYR A 230 -13.40 -21.65 -1.19
C TYR A 230 -14.38 -20.47 -1.20
N ALA A 231 -14.82 -20.08 0.00
CA ALA A 231 -15.71 -18.95 0.20
C ALA A 231 -15.03 -17.61 -0.16
N PHE A 232 -15.84 -16.57 -0.30
CA PHE A 232 -15.42 -15.23 -0.71
C PHE A 232 -15.70 -14.19 0.40
N VAL A 233 -15.07 -13.02 0.36
CA VAL A 233 -15.38 -11.87 1.24
C VAL A 233 -15.17 -10.54 0.50
N LYS A 234 -15.65 -9.42 1.07
CA LYS A 234 -15.30 -8.07 0.60
C LYS A 234 -13.91 -7.71 1.12
N THR A 235 -12.96 -7.54 0.21
CA THR A 235 -11.54 -7.36 0.55
C THR A 235 -11.09 -5.90 0.43
N HIS A 236 -9.99 -5.58 1.10
CA HIS A 236 -9.30 -4.28 1.03
C HIS A 236 -8.41 -4.16 -0.20
N LEU A 237 -7.86 -5.28 -0.66
CA LEU A 237 -7.20 -5.48 -1.96
C LEU A 237 -5.79 -4.89 -2.08
N ASP A 238 -5.46 -3.85 -1.30
CA ASP A 238 -4.07 -3.44 -1.05
C ASP A 238 -3.67 -3.66 0.43
N PHE A 239 -4.08 -4.79 0.99
CA PHE A 239 -3.71 -5.25 2.33
C PHE A 239 -2.23 -5.69 2.31
N ASN A 240 -1.33 -4.81 2.77
CA ASN A 240 0.12 -4.99 2.68
C ASN A 240 0.87 -4.40 3.91
N ILE A 241 2.13 -4.78 4.10
CA ILE A 241 2.96 -4.40 5.27
C ILE A 241 3.39 -2.91 5.35
N ALA A 242 3.00 -2.10 4.36
CA ALA A 242 3.22 -0.66 4.29
C ALA A 242 1.94 0.15 4.56
N ASN A 243 0.77 -0.39 4.21
CA ASN A 243 -0.55 0.23 4.40
C ASN A 243 -1.19 -0.09 5.75
N LEU A 244 -0.70 -1.14 6.42
CA LEU A 244 -1.06 -1.47 7.80
C LEU A 244 -0.06 -0.86 8.76
N LEU A 245 -0.54 -0.10 9.73
CA LEU A 245 0.22 0.35 10.88
C LEU A 245 -0.24 -0.40 12.13
N TYR A 246 0.68 -0.63 13.07
CA TYR A 246 0.38 -1.33 14.31
C TYR A 246 1.02 -0.61 15.50
N ASP A 247 0.22 -0.23 16.49
CA ASP A 247 0.72 0.31 17.74
C ASP A 247 0.64 -0.72 18.87
N ALA A 248 1.80 -1.29 19.19
CA ALA A 248 1.95 -2.25 20.29
C ALA A 248 1.65 -1.66 21.69
N ARG A 249 1.57 -0.33 21.82
CA ARG A 249 1.36 0.38 23.11
C ARG A 249 -0.10 0.77 23.32
N ASP A 250 -0.80 1.07 22.24
CA ASP A 250 -2.24 1.39 22.23
C ASP A 250 -3.03 0.10 21.97
N GLU A 251 -3.02 -0.80 22.96
CA GLU A 251 -3.75 -2.08 23.01
C GLU A 251 -3.47 -3.10 21.86
N GLY A 252 -2.53 -2.78 20.97
CA GLY A 252 -2.30 -3.54 19.72
C GLY A 252 -3.26 -3.12 18.60
N ARG A 253 -3.69 -1.85 18.56
CA ARG A 253 -4.51 -1.30 17.48
C ARG A 253 -3.83 -1.43 16.13
N THR A 254 -4.62 -1.81 15.14
CA THR A 254 -4.17 -2.01 13.75
C THR A 254 -4.91 -1.06 12.84
N TRP A 255 -4.17 -0.10 12.29
CA TRP A 255 -4.69 0.92 11.41
C TRP A 255 -4.51 0.52 9.96
N LEU A 256 -5.56 0.74 9.17
CA LEU A 256 -5.58 0.51 7.75
C LEU A 256 -5.75 1.87 7.05
N LEU A 257 -4.73 2.26 6.27
CA LEU A 257 -4.59 3.64 5.77
C LEU A 257 -5.25 3.94 4.41
N ASP A 258 -5.27 2.99 3.47
CA ASP A 258 -5.56 3.29 2.06
C ASP A 258 -6.78 2.53 1.51
N ILE A 259 -7.95 2.85 2.06
CA ILE A 259 -9.23 2.19 1.74
C ILE A 259 -9.71 2.39 0.29
N ASP A 260 -9.00 3.19 -0.52
CA ASP A 260 -9.43 3.59 -1.86
C ASP A 260 -9.51 2.41 -2.85
N SER A 261 -8.92 1.25 -2.51
CA SER A 261 -8.98 0.01 -3.30
C SER A 261 -10.06 -1.00 -2.85
N ALA A 262 -10.80 -0.73 -1.78
CA ALA A 262 -11.61 -1.74 -1.10
C ALA A 262 -12.99 -2.01 -1.74
N GLY A 263 -13.45 -3.27 -1.68
CA GLY A 263 -14.86 -3.63 -1.89
C GLY A 263 -15.17 -4.69 -2.96
N LEU A 264 -14.17 -5.23 -3.67
CA LEU A 264 -14.40 -6.41 -4.53
C LEU A 264 -14.61 -7.67 -3.68
N SER A 265 -15.42 -8.59 -4.21
CA SER A 265 -15.55 -9.95 -3.69
C SER A 265 -14.38 -10.78 -4.21
N MET A 266 -13.52 -11.26 -3.30
CA MET A 266 -12.35 -12.10 -3.58
C MET A 266 -12.33 -13.33 -2.65
N PRO A 267 -11.54 -14.39 -2.93
CA PRO A 267 -11.44 -15.55 -2.05
C PRO A 267 -11.10 -15.12 -0.61
N SER A 268 -11.68 -15.79 0.39
CA SER A 268 -11.73 -15.27 1.75
C SER A 268 -10.37 -14.85 2.31
N LEU A 269 -9.29 -15.62 2.06
CA LEU A 269 -7.95 -15.33 2.60
C LEU A 269 -7.12 -14.37 1.74
N PHE A 270 -7.67 -13.75 0.69
CA PHE A 270 -6.91 -12.94 -0.27
C PHE A 270 -6.05 -11.89 0.41
N ASP A 271 -6.62 -11.07 1.29
CA ASP A 271 -5.89 -10.00 1.99
C ASP A 271 -4.78 -10.55 2.93
N LEU A 272 -5.06 -11.62 3.68
CA LEU A 272 -4.08 -12.26 4.58
C LEU A 272 -2.92 -12.90 3.81
N ILE A 273 -3.21 -13.60 2.72
CA ILE A 273 -2.19 -14.23 1.89
C ILE A 273 -1.42 -13.17 1.08
N ASN A 274 -2.08 -12.09 0.68
CA ASN A 274 -1.44 -10.97 0.00
C ASN A 274 -0.36 -10.32 0.88
N LEU A 275 -0.54 -10.26 2.21
CA LEU A 275 0.53 -9.82 3.13
C LEU A 275 1.82 -10.63 2.97
N ALA A 276 1.71 -11.96 2.95
CA ALA A 276 2.85 -12.87 2.82
C ALA A 276 3.43 -12.86 1.39
N LEU A 277 2.57 -12.87 0.36
CA LEU A 277 3.01 -12.81 -1.04
C LEU A 277 3.75 -11.51 -1.38
N ASN A 278 3.49 -10.41 -0.67
CA ASN A 278 4.27 -9.18 -0.84
C ASN A 278 5.75 -9.35 -0.44
N GLU A 279 6.10 -10.26 0.48
CA GLU A 279 7.50 -10.56 0.82
C GLU A 279 8.21 -11.28 -0.36
N VAL A 280 7.51 -12.21 -1.02
CA VAL A 280 7.98 -12.93 -2.22
C VAL A 280 8.31 -11.94 -3.35
N TYR A 281 7.37 -11.07 -3.74
CA TYR A 281 7.57 -10.19 -4.89
C TYR A 281 8.55 -9.03 -4.63
N ALA A 282 8.68 -8.60 -3.37
CA ALA A 282 9.67 -7.60 -2.95
C ALA A 282 11.10 -8.17 -2.83
N ASP A 283 11.28 -9.46 -3.14
CA ASP A 283 12.51 -10.23 -2.91
C ASP A 283 12.99 -10.20 -1.45
N GLY A 284 12.06 -10.04 -0.50
CA GLY A 284 12.35 -9.83 0.92
C GLY A 284 12.67 -11.10 1.71
N ASP A 285 12.85 -10.89 3.02
CA ASP A 285 12.81 -11.91 4.07
C ASP A 285 11.39 -12.50 4.13
N LEU A 286 11.26 -13.83 4.10
CA LEU A 286 9.99 -14.57 4.00
C LEU A 286 9.31 -14.77 5.36
N LEU A 287 9.56 -13.85 6.29
CA LEU A 287 9.23 -13.96 7.71
C LEU A 287 7.75 -14.31 7.97
N ILE A 288 6.81 -13.65 7.30
CA ILE A 288 5.39 -13.94 7.46
C ILE A 288 5.06 -15.26 6.78
N LEU A 289 5.52 -15.46 5.54
CA LEU A 289 5.24 -16.66 4.76
C LEU A 289 5.69 -17.94 5.49
N ASP A 290 6.94 -18.00 5.92
CA ASP A 290 7.51 -19.15 6.64
C ASP A 290 6.76 -19.44 7.94
N ASN A 291 6.33 -18.39 8.65
CA ASN A 291 5.58 -18.54 9.89
C ASN A 291 4.14 -19.01 9.69
N LEU A 292 3.47 -18.66 8.58
CA LEU A 292 2.14 -19.18 8.22
C LEU A 292 2.19 -20.69 7.88
N LEU A 293 3.34 -21.19 7.44
CA LEU A 293 3.49 -22.55 6.94
C LEU A 293 4.05 -23.52 7.99
N ASN A 294 5.10 -23.09 8.69
CA ASN A 294 5.95 -23.95 9.52
C ASN A 294 6.29 -23.33 10.90
N GLY A 295 5.80 -22.11 11.19
CA GLY A 295 6.11 -21.38 12.42
C GLY A 295 4.87 -21.05 13.26
N ARG A 296 4.99 -20.03 14.11
CA ARG A 296 3.97 -19.68 15.13
C ARG A 296 2.60 -19.29 14.56
N LEU A 297 2.52 -18.86 13.30
CA LEU A 297 1.25 -18.47 12.66
C LEU A 297 0.55 -19.66 11.99
N GLN A 298 1.15 -20.86 11.95
CA GLN A 298 0.60 -22.04 11.28
C GLN A 298 -0.78 -22.43 11.83
N ALA A 299 -0.95 -22.53 13.16
CA ALA A 299 -2.23 -22.90 13.75
C ALA A 299 -3.32 -21.82 13.56
N PRO A 300 -3.06 -20.51 13.80
CA PRO A 300 -3.98 -19.44 13.42
C PRO A 300 -4.34 -19.44 11.92
N PHE A 301 -3.39 -19.70 11.03
CA PHE A 301 -3.64 -19.77 9.59
C PHE A 301 -4.49 -20.98 9.20
N ALA A 302 -4.24 -22.16 9.80
CA ALA A 302 -5.08 -23.34 9.61
C ALA A 302 -6.53 -23.09 10.04
N GLN A 303 -6.75 -22.37 11.15
CA GLN A 303 -8.11 -21.95 11.57
C GLN A 303 -8.75 -21.01 10.53
N ALA A 304 -7.99 -20.06 9.97
CA ALA A 304 -8.47 -19.20 8.89
C ALA A 304 -8.83 -20.00 7.62
N VAL A 305 -8.04 -21.01 7.25
CA VAL A 305 -8.37 -21.94 6.15
C VAL A 305 -9.68 -22.68 6.44
N SER A 306 -9.87 -23.23 7.65
CA SER A 306 -11.11 -23.90 8.03
C SER A 306 -12.35 -22.99 8.05
N ALA A 307 -12.19 -21.70 8.33
CA ALA A 307 -13.28 -20.72 8.21
C ALA A 307 -13.57 -20.33 6.75
N ALA A 308 -12.53 -20.27 5.92
CA ALA A 308 -12.59 -19.86 4.52
C ALA A 308 -13.03 -20.96 3.54
N VAL A 309 -12.88 -22.23 3.91
CA VAL A 309 -13.07 -23.38 3.00
C VAL A 309 -14.12 -24.33 3.58
N ILE A 310 -15.11 -24.69 2.76
CA ILE A 310 -16.11 -25.71 3.08
C ILE A 310 -15.40 -27.07 3.04
N ASP A 311 -15.58 -27.88 4.08
CA ASP A 311 -14.97 -29.21 4.25
C ASP A 311 -13.46 -29.21 3.93
N PRO A 312 -12.63 -28.55 4.76
CA PRO A 312 -11.22 -28.30 4.48
C PRO A 312 -10.40 -29.60 4.47
N ALA A 313 -9.61 -29.80 3.43
CA ALA A 313 -8.75 -30.95 3.21
C ALA A 313 -7.27 -30.65 3.52
N PRO A 314 -6.45 -31.68 3.86
CA PRO A 314 -5.00 -31.53 3.95
C PRO A 314 -4.42 -30.96 2.65
N GLY A 315 -3.71 -29.83 2.75
CA GLY A 315 -3.12 -29.14 1.60
C GLY A 315 -3.91 -27.92 1.11
N ASP A 316 -5.19 -27.74 1.49
CA ASP A 316 -6.00 -26.60 1.04
C ASP A 316 -5.36 -25.24 1.33
N GLY A 317 -4.62 -25.09 2.45
CA GLY A 317 -3.88 -23.87 2.75
C GLY A 317 -2.78 -23.53 1.73
N ARG A 318 -2.11 -24.54 1.16
CA ARG A 318 -1.11 -24.36 0.08
C ARG A 318 -1.79 -24.01 -1.24
N THR A 319 -2.84 -24.74 -1.59
CA THR A 319 -3.66 -24.47 -2.77
C THR A 319 -4.30 -23.07 -2.70
N ALA A 320 -4.71 -22.61 -1.51
CA ALA A 320 -5.22 -21.26 -1.28
C ALA A 320 -4.17 -20.18 -1.48
N ILE A 321 -2.89 -20.43 -1.15
CA ILE A 321 -1.79 -19.52 -1.45
C ILE A 321 -1.60 -19.39 -2.96
N PHE A 322 -1.63 -20.51 -3.68
CA PHE A 322 -1.52 -20.50 -5.14
C PHE A 322 -2.74 -19.87 -5.84
N VAL A 323 -3.97 -20.13 -5.38
CA VAL A 323 -5.17 -19.44 -5.86
C VAL A 323 -5.05 -17.91 -5.71
N ASN A 324 -4.49 -17.42 -4.61
CA ASN A 324 -4.33 -15.98 -4.41
C ASN A 324 -3.19 -15.37 -5.23
N PHE A 325 -2.13 -16.12 -5.55
CA PHE A 325 -1.18 -15.74 -6.62
C PHE A 325 -1.93 -15.54 -7.95
N VAL A 326 -2.76 -16.50 -8.35
CA VAL A 326 -3.55 -16.46 -9.59
C VAL A 326 -4.50 -15.26 -9.63
N MET A 327 -5.25 -15.03 -8.55
CA MET A 327 -6.14 -13.87 -8.43
C MET A 327 -5.37 -12.54 -8.51
N ARG A 328 -4.16 -12.45 -7.96
CA ARG A 328 -3.33 -11.24 -7.99
C ARG A 328 -2.72 -10.95 -9.37
N GLU A 329 -2.49 -11.96 -10.20
CA GLU A 329 -1.88 -11.78 -11.52
C GLU A 329 -2.88 -11.77 -12.68
N SER A 330 -4.15 -12.17 -12.47
CA SER A 330 -5.22 -12.03 -13.46
C SER A 330 -5.69 -10.57 -13.65
N ALA A 331 -5.93 -10.15 -14.90
CA ALA A 331 -6.56 -8.86 -15.20
C ALA A 331 -8.04 -8.81 -14.80
N ARG A 332 -8.78 -9.92 -14.93
CA ARG A 332 -10.19 -10.01 -14.52
C ARG A 332 -10.41 -9.61 -13.05
N ALA A 333 -9.42 -9.90 -12.21
CA ALA A 333 -9.37 -9.43 -10.83
C ALA A 333 -8.75 -8.03 -10.70
N THR A 334 -7.63 -7.74 -11.37
CA THR A 334 -6.82 -6.52 -11.09
C THR A 334 -7.10 -5.28 -11.92
N GLU A 335 -7.64 -5.36 -13.14
CA GLU A 335 -8.05 -4.17 -13.90
C GLU A 335 -9.18 -3.43 -13.19
N ARG A 336 -10.14 -4.18 -12.64
CA ARG A 336 -11.26 -3.68 -11.84
C ARG A 336 -10.81 -2.96 -10.55
N LEU A 337 -9.58 -3.18 -10.11
CA LEU A 337 -8.98 -2.57 -8.91
C LEU A 337 -8.13 -1.36 -9.23
N PHE A 338 -7.35 -1.46 -10.30
CA PHE A 338 -6.19 -0.60 -10.50
C PHE A 338 -6.18 0.15 -11.84
N GLY A 339 -7.18 -0.09 -12.71
CA GLY A 339 -7.26 0.51 -14.04
C GLY A 339 -6.11 0.12 -14.99
N ILE A 340 -5.34 -0.92 -14.65
CA ILE A 340 -4.12 -1.33 -15.35
C ILE A 340 -4.07 -2.86 -15.41
N SER A 341 -4.01 -3.41 -16.62
CA SER A 341 -3.76 -4.82 -16.89
C SER A 341 -2.36 -5.24 -16.40
N PRO A 342 -2.17 -6.39 -15.73
CA PRO A 342 -0.84 -6.91 -15.46
C PRO A 342 -0.16 -7.29 -16.78
N VAL A 343 1.07 -6.81 -16.97
CA VAL A 343 1.87 -7.11 -18.17
C VAL A 343 2.47 -8.52 -18.09
N PRO A 344 2.55 -9.28 -19.21
CA PRO A 344 3.00 -10.67 -19.20
C PRO A 344 4.38 -10.88 -18.54
N GLU A 345 5.31 -9.93 -18.73
CA GLU A 345 6.66 -9.96 -18.16
C GLU A 345 6.63 -9.92 -16.62
N ARG A 346 5.68 -9.18 -16.03
CA ARG A 346 5.47 -9.14 -14.58
C ARG A 346 4.94 -10.49 -14.10
N THR A 347 3.91 -11.03 -14.76
CA THR A 347 3.33 -12.33 -14.38
C THR A 347 4.38 -13.44 -14.46
N LEU A 348 5.26 -13.43 -15.48
CA LEU A 348 6.38 -14.37 -15.57
C LEU A 348 7.44 -14.17 -14.48
N LYS A 349 7.81 -12.91 -14.14
CA LYS A 349 8.73 -12.63 -13.03
C LYS A 349 8.15 -13.16 -11.72
N HIS A 350 6.91 -12.81 -11.42
CA HIS A 350 6.22 -13.20 -10.19
C HIS A 350 6.02 -14.71 -10.12
N TRP A 351 5.75 -15.39 -11.24
CA TRP A 351 5.71 -16.85 -11.31
C TRP A 351 7.04 -17.46 -10.88
N LYS A 352 8.18 -17.00 -11.42
CA LYS A 352 9.50 -17.53 -11.06
C LYS A 352 9.85 -17.28 -9.60
N GLN A 353 9.62 -16.06 -9.10
CA GLN A 353 9.81 -15.73 -7.68
C GLN A 353 8.92 -16.58 -6.76
N PHE A 354 7.68 -16.89 -7.18
CA PHE A 354 6.78 -17.79 -6.46
C PHE A 354 7.34 -19.20 -6.47
N GLU A 355 7.60 -19.77 -7.65
CA GLU A 355 8.10 -21.15 -7.83
C GLU A 355 9.40 -21.43 -7.06
N GLU A 356 10.38 -20.52 -7.14
CA GLU A 356 11.68 -20.62 -6.45
C GLU A 356 11.56 -20.62 -4.92
N ARG A 357 10.57 -19.89 -4.37
CA ARG A 357 10.40 -19.68 -2.93
C ARG A 357 9.30 -20.55 -2.31
N ILE A 358 8.44 -21.15 -3.13
CA ILE A 358 7.23 -21.90 -2.76
C ILE A 358 7.26 -23.31 -3.40
N SER A 359 8.35 -24.04 -3.16
CA SER A 359 8.56 -25.40 -3.68
C SER A 359 7.81 -26.46 -2.83
N TRP A 360 6.47 -26.50 -2.91
CA TRP A 360 5.63 -27.36 -2.05
C TRP A 360 4.83 -28.46 -2.77
N TRP A 361 5.22 -28.79 -4.01
CA TRP A 361 4.48 -29.62 -4.96
C TRP A 361 5.27 -30.82 -5.47
#